data_AF-A0A2E7LNK6-F1
#
_entry.id   AF-A0A2E7LNK6-F1
#
_cell.length_a   1.000
_cell.length_b   1.000
_cell.length_c   1.000
_cell.angle_alpha   90.00
_cell.angle_beta   90.00
_cell.angle_gamma   90.00
#
_symmetry.space_group_name_H-M   'P 1'
#
loop_
_entity.id
_entity.type
_entity.pdbx_description
1 polymer ?
#
loop_
_entity_poly.entity_id
_entity_poly.type
_entity_poly.pdbx_seq_one_letter_code
_entity_poly.pdbx_strand_id
1 'polypeptide(L)' 'MIVQTTSINWDTDGDKKMFDKLPQRVVLSVDDEEEIVDELSDMYGWCIFGLTYNIKNNE' A
#
# COMPACT_ATOMS: atom_id res chain seq x y z
N MET A 1 3.57 14.06 2.79
CA MET A 1 3.33 13.46 4.14
C MET A 1 3.86 12.03 4.21
N ILE A 2 4.27 11.57 5.41
CA ILE A 2 4.70 10.18 5.61
C ILE A 2 3.52 9.34 6.05
N VAL A 3 3.26 8.25 5.35
CA VAL A 3 2.15 7.34 5.61
C VAL A 3 2.69 5.94 5.90
N GLN A 4 2.13 5.29 6.91
CA GLN A 4 2.36 3.89 7.18
C GLN A 4 1.12 3.08 6.85
N THR A 5 1.19 2.27 5.80
CA THR A 5 0.13 1.36 5.37
C THR A 5 0.30 -0.02 6.02
N THR A 6 -0.80 -0.72 6.23
CA THR A 6 -0.89 -2.02 6.90
C THR A 6 -2.09 -2.80 6.37
N SER A 7 -2.05 -4.12 6.50
CA SER A 7 -3.14 -5.01 6.08
C SER A 7 -3.51 -4.80 4.60
N ILE A 8 -2.48 -4.71 3.74
CA ILE A 8 -2.67 -4.43 2.31
C ILE A 8 -3.24 -5.66 1.63
N ASN A 9 -4.43 -5.51 1.05
CA ASN A 9 -5.09 -6.55 0.28
C ASN A 9 -4.79 -6.36 -1.21
N TRP A 10 -3.68 -6.94 -1.66
CA TRP A 10 -3.26 -6.90 -3.05
C TRP A 10 -4.20 -7.69 -3.96
N ASP A 11 -4.57 -7.10 -5.09
CA ASP A 11 -5.25 -7.78 -6.18
C ASP A 11 -4.23 -8.52 -7.03
N THR A 12 -4.01 -9.80 -6.71
CA THR A 12 -3.08 -10.68 -7.44
C THR A 12 -3.80 -11.63 -8.39
N ASP A 13 -5.01 -11.28 -8.83
CA ASP A 13 -5.87 -12.11 -9.67
C ASP A 13 -6.14 -13.52 -9.09
N GLY A 14 -6.08 -13.63 -7.76
CA GLY A 14 -6.23 -14.89 -7.03
C GLY A 14 -4.96 -15.74 -6.89
N ASP A 15 -3.78 -15.27 -7.32
CA ASP A 15 -2.51 -15.94 -7.08
C ASP A 15 -2.04 -15.76 -5.63
N LYS A 16 -2.44 -16.72 -4.79
CA LYS A 16 -2.06 -16.78 -3.37
C LYS A 16 -0.54 -16.76 -3.15
N LYS A 17 0.26 -17.37 -4.04
CA LYS A 17 1.72 -17.41 -3.86
C LYS A 17 2.34 -16.05 -4.11
N MET A 18 1.76 -15.23 -4.99
CA MET A 18 2.19 -13.85 -5.18
C MET A 18 1.69 -12.97 -4.05
N PHE A 19 0.44 -13.14 -3.63
CA PHE A 19 -0.10 -12.44 -2.46
C PHE A 19 0.79 -12.61 -1.22
N ASP A 20 1.20 -13.85 -0.92
CA ASP A 20 2.04 -14.17 0.24
C ASP A 20 3.46 -13.56 0.16
N LYS A 21 3.91 -13.14 -1.03
CA LYS A 21 5.23 -12.50 -1.23
C LYS A 21 5.18 -10.99 -1.12
N LEU A 22 4.02 -10.38 -1.36
CA LEU A 22 3.86 -8.93 -1.33
C LEU A 22 3.82 -8.42 0.11
N PRO A 23 4.36 -7.22 0.39
CA PRO A 23 4.41 -6.71 1.73
C PRO A 23 3.00 -6.38 2.25
N GLN A 24 2.77 -6.71 3.52
CA GLN A 24 1.53 -6.35 4.22
C GLN A 24 1.61 -5.00 4.94
N ARG A 25 2.78 -4.35 4.90
CA ARG A 25 3.06 -3.04 5.50
C ARG A 25 4.13 -2.33 4.67
N VAL A 26 3.86 -1.08 4.33
CA VAL A 26 4.81 -0.22 3.62
C VAL A 26 4.78 1.17 4.27
N VAL A 27 5.94 1.82 4.36
CA VAL A 27 6.02 3.24 4.72
C VAL A 27 6.40 3.99 3.45
N LEU A 28 5.58 4.96 3.07
CA LEU A 28 5.79 5.75 1.87
C LEU A 28 5.59 7.25 2.17
N SER A 29 6.15 8.08 1.30
CA SER A 29 5.96 9.52 1.32
C SER A 29 5.10 9.88 0.11
N VAL A 30 3.94 10.48 0.35
CA VAL A 30 2.99 10.91 -0.69
C VAL A 30 2.62 12.36 -0.48
N ASP A 31 2.23 13.10 -1.51
CA ASP A 31 1.83 14.49 -1.35
C ASP A 31 0.38 14.59 -0.87
N ASP A 32 -0.48 13.68 -1.31
CA ASP A 32 -1.89 13.56 -0.90
C ASP A 32 -2.27 12.12 -0.49
N GLU A 33 -3.39 11.98 0.24
CA GLU A 33 -3.94 10.69 0.66
C GLU A 33 -4.46 9.87 -0.51
N GLU A 34 -5.00 10.55 -1.54
CA GLU A 34 -5.48 9.90 -2.76
C GLU A 34 -4.34 9.18 -3.51
N GLU A 35 -3.09 9.62 -3.34
CA GLU A 35 -1.91 9.03 -4.00
C GLU A 35 -1.42 7.74 -3.33
N ILE A 36 -1.89 7.38 -2.13
CA ILE A 36 -1.37 6.21 -1.38
C ILE A 36 -1.51 4.92 -2.20
N VAL A 37 -2.68 4.73 -2.83
CA VAL A 37 -2.96 3.51 -3.61
C VAL A 37 -2.19 3.52 -4.92
N ASP A 38 -2.08 4.68 -5.57
CA ASP A 38 -1.37 4.85 -6.84
C ASP A 38 0.12 4.58 -6.66
N GLU A 39 0.76 5.21 -5.66
CA GLU A 39 2.19 5.03 -5.37
C GLU A 39 2.51 3.56 -5.02
N LEU A 40 1.66 2.90 -4.21
CA LEU A 40 1.83 1.48 -3.94
C LEU A 40 1.69 0.61 -5.20
N SER A 41 0.73 0.95 -6.07
CA SER A 41 0.52 0.20 -7.31
C SER A 41 1.70 0.38 -8.26
N ASP A 42 2.25 1.59 -8.34
CA ASP A 42 3.45 1.90 -9.14
C ASP A 42 4.70 1.18 -8.60
N MET A 43 4.88 1.14 -7.29
CA MET A 43 6.03 0.47 -6.65
C MET A 43 6.02 -1.05 -6.83
N TYR A 44 4.85 -1.67 -6.72
CA TYR A 44 4.74 -3.14 -6.63
C TYR A 44 4.15 -3.79 -7.89
N GLY A 45 3.55 -3.01 -8.79
CA GLY A 45 2.96 -3.47 -10.04
C GLY A 45 1.62 -4.19 -9.87
N TRP A 46 0.92 -3.97 -8.76
CA TRP A 46 -0.35 -4.63 -8.44
C TRP A 46 -1.37 -3.63 -7.89
N CYS A 47 -2.62 -3.79 -8.32
CA CYS A 47 -3.74 -3.05 -7.76
C CYS A 47 -4.02 -3.48 -6.31
N ILE A 48 -4.81 -2.68 -5.60
CA ILE A 48 -5.14 -2.91 -4.19
C ILE A 48 -6.67 -2.89 -4.01
N PHE A 49 -7.22 -3.93 -3.39
CA PHE A 49 -8.63 -3.99 -3.01
C PHE A 49 -8.94 -3.19 -1.75
N GLY A 50 -7.96 -3.00 -0.88
CA GLY A 50 -8.09 -2.21 0.33
C GLY A 50 -6.84 -2.26 1.20
N LEU A 51 -6.70 -1.27 2.07
CA LEU A 51 -5.60 -1.18 3.02
C LEU A 51 -6.03 -0.33 4.23
N THR A 52 -5.28 -0.43 5.33
CA THR A 52 -5.38 0.49 6.48
C THR A 52 -4.12 1.34 6.54
N TYR A 53 -4.23 2.64 6.81
CA TYR A 53 -3.06 3.51 6.93
C TYR A 53 -3.18 4.49 8.08
N ASN A 54 -2.02 5.00 8.50
CA ASN A 54 -1.92 6.10 9.45
C ASN A 54 -0.94 7.13 8.91
N ILE A 55 -1.35 8.40 8.90
CA ILE A 55 -0.49 9.53 8.55
C ILE A 55 0.36 9.87 9.76
N LYS A 56 1.67 9.84 9.61
CA LYS A 56 2.60 10.35 10.61
C LYS A 56 2.83 11.83 10.33
N ASN A 57 2.07 12.66 11.04
CA ASN A 57 2.40 14.07 11.15
C ASN A 57 3.60 14.18 12.10
N ASN A 58 4.73 14.68 11.59
CA ASN A 58 5.83 15.09 12.47
C ASN A 58 5.31 16.30 13.26
N GLU A 59 5.02 16.10 14.55
CA GLU A 59 4.86 17.19 15.52
C GLU A 59 6.14 18.02 15.66
#